data_AF-A0A2A5E982-F1
#
_entry.id   AF-A0A2A5E982-F1
#
_cell.length_a   1.000
_cell.length_b   1.000
_cell.length_c   1.000
_cell.angle_alpha   90.00
_cell.angle_beta   90.00
_cell.angle_gamma   90.00
#
_symmetry.space_group_name_H-M   'P 1'
#
loop_
_entity.id
_entity.type
_entity.pdbx_description
1 polymer ?
#
loop_
_entity_poly.entity_id
_entity_poly.type
_entity_poly.pdbx_seq_one_letter_code
_entity_poly.pdbx_strand_id
1 'polypeptide(L)'
;MVKSYSNNERVERIMSKHITSVELSAFVDGEAKEPIAVETHIAQCQSCRDTVAGMKNMSHSLGSLPAPDVHPAFAGRIVATLEERPAPRRVRSMPWVFTFAGVAAMGLLVASAYLPIALRGENAPMQVTLVNDSQTAPSLELRDEATLLAEFDRVFADNDSAFTNAMLQSYAAEPIPEILDDEFIVMALADNQVIDSVTNEWAVANDIRSIVNNMNESETSLFKQLLTDSAQSELTGDALQKG
;
A
#
# COMPACT_ATOMS: atom_id res chain seq x y z
N MET A 1 -5.15 17.49 -33.24
CA MET A 1 -3.69 17.60 -33.10
C MET A 1 -3.24 16.59 -32.05
N VAL A 2 -2.61 15.49 -32.46
CA VAL A 2 -2.10 14.46 -31.55
C VAL A 2 -0.69 14.89 -31.12
N LYS A 3 -0.48 15.15 -29.82
CA LYS A 3 0.85 15.43 -29.27
C LYS A 3 1.70 14.17 -29.41
N SER A 4 2.57 14.17 -30.41
CA SER A 4 3.67 13.22 -30.58
C SER A 4 4.71 13.49 -29.49
N TYR A 5 4.58 12.84 -28.34
CA TYR A 5 5.61 12.86 -27.30
C TYR A 5 6.83 12.08 -27.81
N SER A 6 8.00 12.73 -27.79
CA SER A 6 9.22 12.12 -28.32
C SER A 6 9.61 10.90 -27.48
N ASN A 7 10.13 9.85 -28.12
CA ASN A 7 10.58 8.63 -27.42
C ASN A 7 11.60 8.91 -26.30
N ASN A 8 12.30 10.05 -26.31
CA ASN A 8 13.28 10.43 -25.30
C ASN A 8 12.63 10.77 -23.95
N GLU A 9 11.47 11.44 -23.92
CA GLU A 9 10.77 11.75 -22.66
C GLU A 9 10.24 10.48 -21.97
N ARG A 10 9.99 9.41 -22.74
CA ARG A 10 9.54 8.13 -22.20
C ARG A 10 10.68 7.35 -21.54
N VAL A 11 11.89 7.47 -22.07
CA VAL A 11 13.09 6.87 -21.46
C VAL A 11 13.48 7.62 -20.20
N GLU A 12 13.47 8.96 -20.22
CA GLU A 12 13.77 9.77 -19.02
C GLU A 12 12.81 9.49 -17.87
N ARG A 13 11.50 9.33 -18.14
CA ARG A 13 10.51 9.06 -17.09
C ARG A 13 10.61 7.64 -16.49
N ILE A 14 11.23 6.71 -17.21
CA ILE A 14 11.54 5.36 -16.70
C ILE A 14 12.85 5.39 -15.90
N MET A 15 13.83 6.21 -16.31
CA MET A 15 15.09 6.37 -15.57
C MET A 15 14.95 7.24 -14.30
N SER A 16 13.87 8.02 -14.18
CA SER A 16 13.57 8.80 -12.97
C SER A 16 12.86 8.00 -11.88
N LYS A 17 12.44 6.75 -12.14
CA LYS A 17 11.81 5.92 -11.11
C LYS A 17 12.88 5.10 -10.40
N HIS A 18 13.28 5.55 -9.22
CA HIS A 18 14.13 4.78 -8.32
C HIS A 18 13.45 3.47 -7.91
N ILE A 19 14.24 2.43 -7.69
CA ILE A 19 13.78 1.19 -7.07
C ILE A 19 13.35 1.50 -5.63
N THR A 20 12.28 0.85 -5.19
CA THR A 20 11.77 1.01 -3.82
C THR A 20 12.80 0.54 -2.80
N SER A 21 12.80 1.14 -1.60
CA SER A 21 13.71 0.75 -0.52
C SER A 21 13.56 -0.73 -0.14
N VAL A 22 12.33 -1.25 -0.18
CA VAL A 22 12.01 -2.66 0.09
C VAL A 22 12.67 -3.59 -0.92
N GLU A 23 12.59 -3.27 -2.22
CA GLU A 23 13.23 -4.09 -3.26
C GLU A 23 14.76 -4.04 -3.20
N LEU A 24 15.34 -2.88 -2.84
CA LEU A 24 16.79 -2.76 -2.62
C LEU A 24 17.25 -3.58 -1.40
N SER A 25 16.51 -3.56 -0.30
CA SER A 25 16.81 -4.40 0.88
C SER A 25 16.73 -5.88 0.52
N ALA A 26 15.63 -6.30 -0.11
CA ALA A 26 15.48 -7.69 -0.56
C ALA A 26 16.62 -8.10 -1.50
N PHE A 27 17.13 -7.20 -2.35
CA PHE A 27 18.30 -7.49 -3.17
C PHE A 27 19.58 -7.67 -2.36
N VAL A 28 19.81 -6.86 -1.32
CA VAL A 28 20.97 -6.99 -0.43
C VAL A 28 20.92 -8.30 0.34
N ASP A 29 19.73 -8.73 0.77
CA ASP A 29 19.51 -9.97 1.51
C ASP A 29 19.48 -11.23 0.63
N GLY A 30 19.49 -11.06 -0.71
CA GLY A 30 19.44 -12.16 -1.68
C GLY A 30 18.03 -12.71 -1.94
N GLU A 31 16.99 -11.98 -1.53
CA GLU A 31 15.57 -12.35 -1.62
C GLU A 31 14.80 -11.59 -2.73
N ALA A 32 15.50 -10.77 -3.52
CA ALA A 32 14.87 -10.03 -4.62
C ALA A 32 14.20 -10.97 -5.63
N LYS A 33 12.95 -10.66 -6.00
CA LYS A 33 12.17 -11.41 -7.01
C LYS A 33 12.82 -11.36 -8.41
N GLU A 34 13.39 -10.21 -8.76
CA GLU A 34 14.02 -9.97 -10.08
C GLU A 34 15.45 -9.41 -9.92
N PRO A 35 16.41 -10.21 -9.44
CA PRO A 35 17.72 -9.69 -9.04
C PRO A 35 18.51 -9.08 -10.21
N ILE A 36 18.37 -9.63 -11.43
CA ILE A 36 19.05 -9.13 -12.63
C ILE A 36 18.55 -7.72 -13.01
N ALA A 37 17.24 -7.46 -12.87
CA ALA A 37 16.67 -6.15 -13.18
C ALA A 37 17.14 -5.09 -12.18
N VAL A 38 17.15 -5.45 -10.89
CA VAL A 38 17.64 -4.59 -9.80
C VAL A 38 19.14 -4.29 -9.99
N GLU A 39 19.95 -5.31 -10.28
CA GLU A 39 21.38 -5.14 -10.55
C GLU A 39 21.64 -4.23 -11.75
N THR A 40 20.89 -4.41 -12.85
CA THR A 40 21.00 -3.56 -14.04
C THR A 40 20.67 -2.10 -13.72
N HIS A 41 19.65 -1.84 -12.89
CA HIS A 41 19.32 -0.49 -12.46
C HIS A 41 20.41 0.11 -11.55
N ILE A 42 20.93 -0.64 -10.58
CA ILE A 42 22.04 -0.18 -9.70
C ILE A 42 23.30 0.15 -10.52
N ALA A 43 23.54 -0.58 -11.61
CA ALA A 43 24.64 -0.28 -12.52
C ALA A 43 24.48 1.05 -13.27
N GLN A 44 23.25 1.57 -13.39
CA GLN A 44 22.94 2.81 -14.12
C GLN A 44 22.55 3.99 -13.22
N CYS A 45 22.09 3.73 -11.99
CA CYS A 45 21.60 4.75 -11.06
C CYS A 45 22.56 4.93 -9.88
N GLN A 46 23.22 6.10 -9.80
CA GLN A 46 24.19 6.40 -8.74
C GLN A 46 23.55 6.43 -7.35
N SER A 47 22.36 7.02 -7.19
CA SER A 47 21.69 7.10 -5.88
C SER A 47 21.33 5.71 -5.34
N CYS A 48 20.76 4.82 -6.17
CA CYS A 48 20.47 3.45 -5.75
C CYS A 48 21.74 2.66 -5.41
N ARG A 49 22.86 2.93 -6.10
CA ARG A 49 24.16 2.34 -5.78
C ARG A 49 24.68 2.78 -4.42
N ASP A 50 24.58 4.08 -4.12
CA ASP A 50 25.01 4.63 -2.83
C ASP A 50 24.16 4.06 -1.68
N THR A 51 22.85 3.95 -1.87
CA THR A 51 21.94 3.29 -0.90
C THR A 51 22.33 1.84 -0.64
N VAL A 52 22.57 1.05 -1.69
CA VAL A 52 22.98 -0.36 -1.55
C VAL A 52 24.35 -0.49 -0.88
N ALA A 53 25.29 0.39 -1.19
CA ALA A 53 26.58 0.43 -0.52
C ALA A 53 26.42 0.72 0.99
N GLY A 54 25.56 1.67 1.36
CA GLY A 54 25.21 1.97 2.75
C GLY A 54 24.63 0.75 3.48
N MET A 55 23.63 0.08 2.89
CA MET A 55 23.02 -1.13 3.44
C MET A 55 24.03 -2.27 3.64
N LYS A 56 24.91 -2.50 2.65
CA LYS A 56 25.97 -3.52 2.75
C LYS A 56 26.99 -3.20 3.84
N ASN A 57 27.39 -1.94 3.98
CA ASN A 57 28.30 -1.51 5.03
C ASN A 57 27.69 -1.69 6.43
N MET A 58 26.39 -1.39 6.57
CA MET A 58 25.65 -1.61 7.81
C MET A 58 25.56 -3.10 8.14
N SER A 59 25.17 -3.94 7.17
CA SER A 59 25.12 -5.40 7.32
C SER A 59 26.48 -5.98 7.71
N HIS A 60 27.56 -5.53 7.07
CA HIS A 60 28.93 -5.93 7.42
C HIS A 60 29.31 -5.51 8.85
N SER A 61 28.94 -4.29 9.26
CA SER A 61 29.22 -3.78 10.61
C SER A 61 28.48 -4.61 11.67
N LEU A 62 27.20 -4.94 11.42
CA LEU A 62 26.42 -5.82 12.28
C LEU A 62 27.00 -7.23 12.33
N GLY A 63 27.45 -7.78 11.20
CA GLY A 63 28.09 -9.09 11.13
C GLY A 63 29.45 -9.17 11.83
N SER A 64 30.11 -8.02 12.07
CA SER A 64 31.38 -7.95 12.80
C SER A 64 31.22 -7.92 14.33
N LEU A 65 29.99 -7.78 14.82
CA LEU A 65 29.73 -7.81 16.26
C LEU A 65 30.07 -9.21 16.81
N PRO A 66 30.64 -9.28 18.02
CA PRO A 66 30.91 -10.56 18.67
C PRO A 66 29.61 -11.35 18.79
N ALA A 67 29.68 -12.63 18.40
CA ALA A 67 28.53 -13.51 18.55
C ALA A 67 28.10 -13.53 20.03
N PRO A 68 26.79 -13.43 20.31
CA PRO A 68 26.31 -13.53 21.68
C PRO A 68 26.69 -14.89 22.26
N ASP A 69 27.00 -14.93 23.55
CA ASP A 69 27.25 -16.19 24.25
C ASP A 69 25.94 -16.98 24.34
N VAL A 70 25.84 -18.03 23.52
CA VAL A 70 24.62 -18.84 23.40
C VAL A 70 24.72 -20.04 24.34
N HIS A 71 23.77 -20.16 25.27
CA HIS A 71 23.74 -21.28 26.19
C HIS A 71 23.71 -22.63 25.43
N PRO A 72 24.50 -23.66 25.80
CA PRO A 72 24.60 -24.92 25.04
C PRO A 72 23.26 -25.61 24.76
N ALA A 73 22.32 -25.51 25.71
CA ALA A 73 20.95 -26.04 25.57
C ALA A 73 20.10 -25.34 24.49
N PHE A 74 20.51 -24.18 23.98
CA PHE A 74 19.80 -23.46 22.92
C PHE A 74 19.92 -24.17 21.57
N ALA A 75 21.12 -24.62 21.21
CA ALA A 75 21.35 -25.39 19.98
C ALA A 75 20.53 -26.69 19.98
N GLY A 76 20.48 -27.39 21.12
CA GLY A 76 19.65 -28.59 21.28
C GLY A 76 18.15 -28.31 21.11
N ARG A 77 17.65 -27.20 21.65
CA ARG A 77 16.25 -26.79 21.47
C ARG A 77 15.92 -26.47 20.02
N ILE A 78 16.78 -25.75 19.30
CA ILE A 78 16.57 -25.45 17.87
C ILE A 78 16.52 -26.72 17.04
N VAL A 79 17.47 -27.64 17.25
CA VAL A 79 17.51 -28.91 16.50
C VAL A 79 16.25 -29.73 16.77
N ALA A 80 15.82 -29.83 18.03
CA ALA A 80 14.57 -30.53 18.38
C ALA A 80 13.34 -29.90 17.71
N THR A 81 13.24 -28.56 17.67
CA THR A 81 12.15 -27.86 16.98
C THR A 81 12.17 -28.09 15.46
N LEU A 82 13.35 -28.25 14.86
CA LEU A 82 13.49 -28.56 13.43
C LEU A 82 13.08 -30.00 13.11
N GLU A 83 13.39 -30.96 13.99
CA GLU A 83 12.99 -32.37 13.83
C GLU A 83 11.48 -32.58 14.01
N GLU A 84 10.82 -31.77 14.85
CA GLU A 84 9.37 -31.83 15.04
C GLU A 84 8.56 -31.31 13.85
N ARG A 85 9.17 -30.56 12.92
CA ARG A 85 8.48 -30.22 11.68
C ARG A 85 8.41 -31.48 10.81
N PRO A 86 7.21 -32.08 10.63
CA PRO A 86 7.09 -33.26 9.80
C PRO A 86 7.66 -32.91 8.43
N ALA A 87 8.68 -33.66 8.01
CA ALA A 87 9.34 -33.45 6.73
C ALA A 87 8.27 -33.15 5.68
N PRO A 88 8.36 -32.03 4.95
CA PRO A 88 7.30 -31.58 4.06
C PRO A 88 6.92 -32.79 3.23
N ARG A 89 5.69 -33.30 3.44
CA ARG A 89 5.20 -34.52 2.81
C ARG A 89 5.50 -34.31 1.35
N ARG A 90 6.49 -35.02 0.80
CA ARG A 90 6.84 -34.89 -0.62
C ARG A 90 5.54 -35.18 -1.32
N VAL A 91 4.87 -34.13 -1.78
CA VAL A 91 3.64 -34.25 -2.53
C VAL A 91 4.15 -34.92 -3.78
N ARG A 92 4.02 -36.25 -3.81
CA ARG A 92 4.47 -37.08 -4.92
C ARG A 92 3.75 -36.48 -6.10
N SER A 93 4.46 -35.64 -6.86
CA SER A 93 3.92 -34.80 -7.91
C SER A 93 3.23 -35.75 -8.84
N MET A 94 1.91 -35.88 -8.67
CA MET A 94 1.15 -36.96 -9.26
C MET A 94 1.09 -36.58 -10.73
N PRO A 95 1.80 -37.29 -11.64
CA PRO A 95 1.94 -36.86 -13.02
C PRO A 95 0.59 -36.80 -13.75
N TRP A 96 -0.46 -37.38 -13.17
CA TRP A 96 -1.84 -37.29 -13.65
C TRP A 96 -2.46 -35.90 -13.55
N VAL A 97 -2.00 -35.02 -12.65
CA VAL A 97 -2.54 -33.64 -12.59
C VAL A 97 -2.17 -32.85 -13.85
N PHE A 98 -0.96 -33.08 -14.39
CA PHE A 98 -0.54 -32.46 -15.65
C PHE A 98 -1.29 -33.00 -16.87
N THR A 99 -1.76 -34.26 -16.85
CA THR A 99 -2.56 -34.80 -17.96
C THR A 99 -3.95 -34.18 -18.05
N PHE A 100 -4.58 -33.82 -16.92
CA PHE A 100 -5.88 -33.15 -16.95
C PHE A 100 -5.79 -31.67 -17.38
N ALA A 101 -4.70 -30.98 -17.04
CA ALA A 101 -4.48 -29.59 -17.46
C ALA A 101 -4.40 -29.44 -18.99
N GLY A 102 -3.78 -30.39 -19.69
CA GLY A 102 -3.68 -30.39 -21.15
C GLY A 102 -5.04 -30.54 -21.86
N VAL A 103 -5.93 -31.39 -21.32
CA VAL A 103 -7.26 -31.63 -21.90
C VAL A 103 -8.16 -30.41 -21.71
N ALA A 104 -8.09 -29.74 -20.55
CA ALA A 104 -8.87 -28.54 -20.28
C ALA A 104 -8.47 -27.36 -21.21
N ALA A 105 -7.17 -27.17 -21.45
CA ALA A 105 -6.68 -26.12 -22.35
C ALA A 105 -7.13 -26.34 -23.80
N MET A 106 -7.08 -27.58 -24.29
CA MET A 106 -7.63 -27.93 -25.62
C MET A 106 -9.14 -27.70 -25.70
N GLY A 107 -9.89 -28.06 -24.65
CA GLY A 107 -11.34 -27.82 -24.58
C GLY A 107 -11.69 -26.33 -24.66
N LEU A 108 -10.93 -25.47 -23.98
CA LEU A 108 -11.09 -24.01 -24.03
C LEU A 108 -10.80 -23.42 -25.41
N LEU A 109 -9.74 -23.89 -26.09
CA LEU A 109 -9.42 -23.46 -27.46
C LEU A 109 -10.51 -23.86 -28.45
N VAL A 110 -11.00 -25.10 -28.37
CA VAL A 110 -12.10 -25.58 -29.22
C VAL A 110 -13.37 -24.79 -28.91
N ALA A 111 -13.76 -24.64 -27.64
CA ALA A 111 -14.93 -23.85 -27.27
C ALA A 111 -14.86 -22.40 -27.78
N SER A 112 -13.70 -21.75 -27.70
CA SER A 112 -13.51 -20.37 -28.19
C SER A 112 -13.71 -20.24 -29.70
N ALA A 113 -13.36 -21.26 -30.48
CA ALA A 113 -13.51 -21.25 -31.94
C ALA A 113 -14.97 -21.50 -32.37
N TYR A 114 -15.72 -22.31 -31.62
CA TYR A 114 -17.09 -22.68 -31.96
C TYR A 114 -18.17 -21.76 -31.36
N LEU A 115 -17.90 -21.08 -30.24
CA LEU A 115 -18.84 -20.15 -29.59
C LEU A 115 -19.37 -19.03 -30.51
N PRO A 116 -18.54 -18.30 -31.29
CA PRO A 116 -19.04 -17.21 -32.14
C PRO A 116 -19.87 -17.71 -33.32
N ILE A 117 -19.78 -19.00 -33.69
CA ILE A 117 -20.58 -19.60 -34.77
C ILE A 117 -21.96 -19.99 -34.23
N ALA A 118 -22.01 -20.57 -33.02
CA ALA A 118 -23.26 -20.94 -32.36
C ALA A 118 -24.11 -19.72 -31.97
N LEU A 119 -23.48 -18.63 -31.55
CA LEU A 119 -24.15 -17.38 -31.15
C LEU A 119 -24.51 -16.46 -32.35
N ARG A 120 -24.23 -16.86 -33.59
CA ARG A 120 -24.54 -16.07 -34.80
C ARG A 120 -25.94 -16.36 -35.37
N GLY A 121 -26.68 -17.29 -34.78
CA GLY A 121 -28.09 -17.46 -35.08
C GLY A 121 -28.92 -16.38 -34.37
N GLU A 122 -29.66 -15.60 -35.15
CA GLU A 122 -30.75 -14.72 -34.68
C GLU A 122 -30.37 -13.35 -34.06
N ASN A 123 -29.40 -12.64 -34.63
CA ASN A 123 -29.33 -11.19 -34.42
C ASN A 123 -30.28 -10.47 -35.37
N ALA A 124 -31.56 -10.39 -34.99
CA ALA A 124 -32.41 -9.28 -35.41
C ALA A 124 -31.75 -7.96 -34.96
N PRO A 125 -31.76 -6.89 -35.77
CA PRO A 125 -31.15 -5.62 -35.40
C PRO A 125 -31.86 -5.06 -34.16
N MET A 126 -31.25 -5.22 -32.99
CA MET A 126 -31.63 -4.55 -31.76
C MET A 126 -31.35 -3.06 -31.94
N GLN A 127 -32.38 -2.30 -32.28
CA GLN A 127 -32.32 -0.85 -32.31
C GLN A 127 -32.14 -0.37 -30.87
N VAL A 128 -30.92 0.06 -30.54
CA VAL A 128 -30.63 0.76 -29.28
C VAL A 128 -31.19 2.16 -29.41
N THR A 129 -32.39 2.37 -28.91
CA THR A 129 -32.94 3.70 -28.66
C THR A 129 -32.16 4.28 -27.48
N LEU A 130 -31.21 5.17 -27.78
CA LEU A 130 -30.57 6.02 -26.78
C LEU A 130 -31.64 6.97 -26.22
N VAL A 131 -32.25 6.59 -25.10
CA VAL A 131 -33.07 7.51 -24.30
C VAL A 131 -32.11 8.48 -23.61
N ASN A 132 -32.06 9.70 -24.15
CA ASN A 132 -31.31 10.80 -23.60
C ASN A 132 -32.07 11.40 -22.40
N ASP A 133 -32.02 10.71 -21.26
CA ASP A 133 -32.50 11.24 -19.98
C ASP A 133 -31.42 12.16 -19.37
N SER A 134 -31.25 13.35 -19.99
CA SER A 134 -30.42 14.43 -19.47
C SER A 134 -31.22 15.52 -18.75
N GLN A 135 -32.44 15.22 -18.28
CA GLN A 135 -33.28 16.18 -17.57
C GLN A 135 -33.76 15.61 -16.24
N THR A 136 -32.94 15.79 -15.20
CA THR A 136 -33.27 16.11 -13.80
C THR A 136 -32.13 15.65 -12.88
N ALA A 137 -30.97 16.29 -13.00
CA ALA A 137 -30.09 16.38 -11.83
C ALA A 137 -30.77 17.37 -10.86
N PRO A 138 -31.12 16.99 -9.62
CA PRO A 138 -31.60 17.94 -8.64
C PRO A 138 -30.51 18.99 -8.43
N SER A 139 -30.86 20.26 -8.57
CA SER A 139 -30.00 21.36 -8.17
C SER A 139 -29.68 21.16 -6.70
N LEU A 140 -28.43 20.80 -6.39
CA LEU A 140 -27.87 20.91 -5.06
C LEU A 140 -27.91 22.39 -4.68
N GLU A 141 -28.95 22.80 -3.95
CA GLU A 141 -28.91 24.05 -3.20
C GLU A 141 -27.72 23.94 -2.26
N LEU A 142 -26.70 24.77 -2.48
CA LEU A 142 -25.60 24.93 -1.54
C LEU A 142 -26.22 25.31 -0.19
N ARG A 143 -26.15 24.36 0.74
CA ARG A 143 -26.57 24.56 2.13
C ARG A 143 -25.64 25.61 2.74
N ASP A 144 -26.23 26.63 3.34
CA ASP A 144 -25.53 27.81 3.87
C ASP A 144 -24.36 27.40 4.78
N GLU A 145 -23.16 27.89 4.49
CA GLU A 145 -21.89 27.51 5.12
C GLU A 145 -21.92 27.70 6.65
N ALA A 146 -22.65 28.71 7.11
CA ALA A 146 -22.87 28.97 8.53
C ALA A 146 -23.64 27.83 9.24
N THR A 147 -24.51 27.13 8.52
CA THR A 147 -25.27 26.00 9.07
C THR A 147 -24.39 24.75 9.17
N LEU A 148 -23.50 24.54 8.19
CA LEU A 148 -22.52 23.45 8.22
C LEU A 148 -21.52 23.61 9.38
N LEU A 149 -21.02 24.83 9.60
CA LEU A 149 -20.12 25.11 10.72
C LEU A 149 -20.80 24.93 12.09
N ALA A 150 -22.05 25.36 12.23
CA ALA A 150 -22.81 25.16 13.47
C ALA A 150 -23.14 23.68 13.76
N GLU A 151 -23.36 22.87 12.72
CA GLU A 151 -23.60 21.44 12.85
C GLU A 151 -22.31 20.68 13.20
N PHE A 152 -21.16 21.13 12.66
CA PHE A 152 -19.84 20.63 13.04
C PHE A 152 -19.52 20.93 14.52
N ASP A 153 -19.65 22.18 14.97
CA ASP A 153 -19.39 22.55 16.38
C ASP A 153 -20.24 21.74 17.37
N ARG A 154 -21.48 21.42 16.99
CA ARG A 154 -22.37 20.60 17.82
C ARG A 154 -21.90 19.15 17.93
N VAL A 155 -21.43 18.54 16.82
CA VAL A 155 -20.91 17.16 16.81
C VAL A 155 -19.62 17.04 17.63
N PHE A 156 -18.78 18.07 17.63
CA PHE A 156 -17.56 18.08 18.44
C PHE A 156 -17.82 18.37 19.92
N ALA A 157 -18.75 19.29 20.24
CA ALA A 157 -19.10 19.60 21.62
C ALA A 157 -19.72 18.41 22.39
N ASP A 158 -20.46 17.52 21.72
CA ASP A 158 -21.05 16.34 22.35
C ASP A 158 -20.05 15.18 22.56
N ASN A 159 -18.89 15.19 21.90
CA ASN A 159 -17.93 14.07 21.91
C ASN A 159 -16.63 14.28 22.72
N ASP A 160 -16.41 15.49 23.25
CA ASP A 160 -15.10 15.91 23.77
C ASP A 160 -14.63 15.11 25.02
N SER A 161 -15.56 14.62 25.86
CA SER A 161 -15.18 13.83 27.05
C SER A 161 -15.18 12.31 26.85
N ALA A 162 -15.90 11.79 25.85
CA ALA A 162 -15.99 10.35 25.62
C ALA A 162 -14.81 9.85 24.78
N PHE A 163 -14.42 10.62 23.77
CA PHE A 163 -13.30 10.29 22.89
C PHE A 163 -11.95 10.37 23.62
N THR A 164 -11.73 11.43 24.40
CA THR A 164 -10.48 11.62 25.17
C THR A 164 -10.31 10.56 26.27
N ASN A 165 -11.38 10.15 26.95
CA ASN A 165 -11.32 9.08 27.96
C ASN A 165 -11.12 7.68 27.36
N ALA A 166 -11.73 7.40 26.19
CA ALA A 166 -11.52 6.13 25.49
C ALA A 166 -10.08 6.03 24.93
N MET A 167 -9.55 7.14 24.42
CA MET A 167 -8.18 7.24 23.95
C MET A 167 -7.17 7.08 25.11
N LEU A 168 -7.37 7.77 26.24
CA LEU A 168 -6.46 7.64 27.39
C LEU A 168 -6.52 6.25 28.07
N GLN A 169 -7.67 5.58 28.07
CA GLN A 169 -7.80 4.22 28.60
C GLN A 169 -7.09 3.16 27.75
N SER A 170 -6.98 3.36 26.42
CA SER A 170 -6.24 2.44 25.56
C SER A 170 -4.72 2.56 25.73
N TYR A 171 -4.21 3.74 26.13
CA TYR A 171 -2.78 3.96 26.40
C TYR A 171 -2.32 3.58 27.83
N ALA A 172 -3.25 3.33 28.76
CA ALA A 172 -2.91 3.08 30.17
C ALA A 172 -2.48 1.62 30.48
N ALA A 173 -2.50 0.71 29.50
CA ALA A 173 -2.33 -0.73 29.75
C ALA A 173 -0.98 -1.33 29.30
N GLU A 174 -0.16 -0.63 28.51
CA GLU A 174 1.11 -1.16 28.04
C GLU A 174 2.27 -0.16 28.26
N PRO A 175 3.44 -0.63 28.73
CA PRO A 175 4.61 0.23 28.88
C PRO A 175 5.10 0.66 27.48
N ILE A 176 4.94 1.94 27.18
CA ILE A 176 5.47 2.57 25.96
C ILE A 176 7.00 2.45 26.01
N PRO A 177 7.66 1.84 25.01
CA PRO A 177 9.11 1.88 24.90
C PRO A 177 9.54 3.34 24.65
N GLU A 178 10.46 3.82 25.46
CA GLU A 178 10.93 5.22 25.59
C GLU A 178 11.74 5.74 24.38
N ILE A 179 11.49 5.22 23.17
CA ILE A 179 12.28 5.56 21.97
C ILE A 179 11.35 5.66 20.76
N LEU A 180 10.62 6.76 20.66
CA LEU A 180 10.11 7.27 19.39
C LEU A 180 10.30 8.78 19.43
N ASP A 181 11.34 9.24 18.75
CA ASP A 181 11.62 10.66 18.58
C ASP A 181 10.49 11.29 17.74
N ASP A 182 9.99 12.46 18.16
CA ASP A 182 8.83 13.16 17.55
C ASP A 182 8.97 13.40 16.03
N GLU A 183 10.20 13.36 15.51
CA GLU A 183 10.53 13.54 14.09
C GLU A 183 10.09 12.35 13.21
N PHE A 184 9.98 11.13 13.78
CA PHE A 184 9.58 9.93 13.04
C PHE A 184 8.07 9.89 12.74
N ILE A 185 7.25 10.47 13.61
CA ILE A 185 5.78 10.50 13.46
C ILE A 185 5.37 11.43 12.31
N VAL A 186 6.05 12.59 12.19
CA VAL A 186 5.76 13.57 11.13
C VAL A 186 6.18 13.05 9.75
N MET A 187 7.29 12.32 9.66
CA MET A 187 7.77 11.76 8.39
C MET A 187 6.90 10.59 7.88
N ALA A 188 6.30 9.81 8.78
CA ALA A 188 5.37 8.74 8.42
C ALA A 188 4.01 9.26 7.89
N LEU A 189 3.59 10.45 8.30
CA LEU A 189 2.32 11.06 7.88
C LEU A 189 2.39 11.78 6.52
N ALA A 190 3.60 12.10 6.04
CA ALA A 190 3.80 12.83 4.77
C ALA A 190 3.75 11.94 3.51
N ASP A 191 3.79 10.61 3.66
CA ASP A 191 3.76 9.68 2.53
C ASP A 191 2.34 9.08 2.36
N ASN A 192 1.66 9.44 1.28
CA ASN A 192 0.27 9.05 0.99
C ASN A 192 0.06 7.52 0.91
N GLN A 193 1.12 6.72 0.77
CA GLN A 193 1.03 5.25 0.85
C GLN A 193 0.97 4.72 2.29
N VAL A 194 1.45 5.49 3.27
CA VAL A 194 1.52 5.09 4.67
C VAL A 194 0.17 5.25 5.36
N ILE A 195 -0.71 6.13 4.89
CA ILE A 195 -2.09 6.22 5.40
C ILE A 195 -2.81 4.88 5.17
N ASP A 196 -2.64 4.24 4.01
CA ASP A 196 -3.25 2.93 3.73
C ASP A 196 -2.56 1.79 4.50
N SER A 197 -1.27 1.87 4.86
CA SER A 197 -0.61 0.83 5.66
C SER A 197 -0.83 1.00 7.16
N VAL A 198 -0.76 2.22 7.68
CA VAL A 198 -1.03 2.55 9.09
C VAL A 198 -2.50 2.34 9.42
N THR A 199 -3.43 2.60 8.48
CA THR A 199 -4.85 2.27 8.68
C THR A 199 -5.15 0.76 8.69
N ASN A 200 -4.18 -0.09 8.36
CA ASN A 200 -4.35 -1.55 8.38
C ASN A 200 -3.75 -2.22 9.64
N GLU A 201 -2.84 -1.57 10.37
CA GLU A 201 -1.94 -2.29 11.30
C GLU A 201 -2.06 -1.89 12.78
N TRP A 202 -2.79 -0.82 13.14
CA TRP A 202 -2.92 -0.33 14.53
C TRP A 202 -4.37 -0.33 15.02
N ALA A 203 -4.64 -0.60 16.30
CA ALA A 203 -6.02 -0.61 16.84
C ALA A 203 -6.75 0.74 16.70
N VAL A 204 -6.00 1.86 16.65
CA VAL A 204 -6.50 3.23 16.37
C VAL A 204 -7.03 3.34 14.93
N ALA A 205 -6.54 2.51 14.02
CA ALA A 205 -6.96 2.53 12.63
C ALA A 205 -8.37 1.98 12.41
N ASN A 206 -8.88 1.09 13.27
CA ASN A 206 -10.22 0.57 13.09
C ASN A 206 -11.29 1.65 13.32
N ASP A 207 -11.06 2.57 14.26
CA ASP A 207 -11.99 3.68 14.51
C ASP A 207 -11.93 4.72 13.39
N ILE A 208 -10.73 5.15 12.98
CA ILE A 208 -10.57 6.10 11.86
C ILE A 208 -11.14 5.51 10.57
N ARG A 209 -10.90 4.22 10.31
CA ARG A 209 -11.44 3.53 9.15
C ARG A 209 -12.95 3.38 9.20
N SER A 210 -13.54 3.18 10.39
CA SER A 210 -14.99 3.16 10.53
C SER A 210 -15.63 4.52 10.23
N ILE A 211 -14.97 5.61 10.63
CA ILE A 211 -15.41 6.98 10.34
C ILE A 211 -15.27 7.27 8.84
N VAL A 212 -14.14 6.91 8.23
CA VAL A 212 -13.92 7.09 6.78
C VAL A 212 -14.87 6.25 5.93
N ASN A 213 -15.17 5.01 6.33
CA ASN A 213 -16.10 4.15 5.60
C ASN A 213 -17.57 4.61 5.72
N ASN A 214 -17.90 5.42 6.71
CA ASN A 214 -19.23 6.00 6.87
C ASN A 214 -19.40 7.37 6.19
N MET A 215 -18.32 7.95 5.67
CA MET A 215 -18.37 9.22 4.92
C MET A 215 -18.87 8.99 3.50
N ASN A 216 -19.67 9.92 2.98
CA ASN A 216 -20.02 9.93 1.57
C ASN A 216 -18.83 10.43 0.71
N GLU A 217 -18.96 10.33 -0.61
CA GLU A 217 -17.87 10.67 -1.55
C GLU A 217 -17.47 12.16 -1.47
N SER A 218 -18.41 13.05 -1.16
CA SER A 218 -18.13 14.48 -0.96
C SER A 218 -17.37 14.76 0.34
N GLU A 219 -17.75 14.13 1.45
CA GLU A 219 -17.07 14.26 2.74
C GLU A 219 -15.66 13.69 2.70
N THR A 220 -15.48 12.56 2.03
CA THR A 220 -14.16 11.93 1.82
C THR A 220 -13.23 12.86 1.03
N SER A 221 -13.76 13.56 0.03
CA SER A 221 -12.98 14.51 -0.79
C SER A 221 -12.56 15.74 0.02
N LEU A 222 -13.46 16.25 0.87
CA LEU A 222 -13.20 17.40 1.74
C LEU A 222 -12.18 17.05 2.85
N PHE A 223 -12.30 15.87 3.44
CA PHE A 223 -11.35 15.35 4.42
C PHE A 223 -9.93 15.21 3.83
N LYS A 224 -9.80 14.69 2.61
CA LYS A 224 -8.51 14.61 1.89
C LYS A 224 -7.92 16.00 1.63
N GLN A 225 -8.76 16.97 1.29
CA GLN A 225 -8.31 18.34 1.05
C GLN A 225 -7.80 19.00 2.33
N LEU A 226 -8.51 18.83 3.46
CA LEU A 226 -8.07 19.33 4.77
C LEU A 226 -6.74 18.74 5.22
N LEU A 227 -6.53 17.43 5.04
CA LEU A 227 -5.24 16.79 5.35
C LEU A 227 -4.10 17.36 4.48
N THR A 228 -4.39 17.62 3.20
CA THR A 228 -3.40 18.18 2.27
C THR A 228 -3.04 19.62 2.65
N ASP A 229 -4.04 20.44 2.98
CA ASP A 229 -3.84 21.84 3.36
C ASP A 229 -3.11 21.95 4.71
N SER A 230 -3.42 21.08 5.67
CA SER A 230 -2.70 21.00 6.96
C SER A 230 -1.23 20.67 6.76
N ALA A 231 -0.91 19.64 5.97
CA ALA A 231 0.47 19.25 5.68
C ALA A 231 1.27 20.37 4.97
N GLN A 232 0.63 21.14 4.08
CA GLN A 232 1.26 22.29 3.44
C GLN A 232 1.48 23.46 4.38
N SER A 233 0.57 23.67 5.34
CA SER A 233 0.70 24.75 6.34
C SER A 233 1.88 24.53 7.30
N GLU A 234 2.18 23.28 7.70
CA GLU A 234 3.35 22.97 8.53
C GLU A 234 4.67 23.16 7.77
N LEU A 235 4.72 22.72 6.51
CA LEU A 235 5.90 22.90 5.65
C LEU A 235 6.23 24.37 5.39
N THR A 236 5.22 25.24 5.38
CA THR A 236 5.40 26.68 5.16
C THR A 236 5.61 27.47 6.46
N GLY A 237 5.06 26.98 7.59
CA GLY A 237 5.29 27.55 8.91
C GLY A 237 6.76 27.47 9.35
N ASP A 238 7.44 26.36 9.04
CA ASP A 238 8.85 26.15 9.44
C ASP A 238 9.84 27.02 8.63
N ALA A 239 9.42 27.49 7.44
CA ALA A 239 10.21 28.40 6.61
C ALA A 239 10.19 29.87 7.10
N LEU A 240 9.20 30.26 7.90
CA LEU A 240 9.09 31.61 8.45
C LEU A 240 9.76 31.79 9.82
N GLN A 241 10.14 30.70 10.50
CA GLN A 241 10.78 30.76 11.82
C GLN A 241 12.32 30.76 11.77
N LYS A 242 12.93 30.52 10.59
CA LYS A 242 14.39 30.46 10.38
C LYS A 242 14.99 31.64 9.60
N GLY A 243 14.25 32.76 9.45
CA GLY A 243 14.74 34.02 8.88
C GLY A 243 14.80 35.13 9.91
#